data_AF-A0A8T9C463-F1
#
_entry.id   AF-A0A8T9C463-F1
#
_cell.length_a   1.000
_cell.length_b   1.000
_cell.length_c   1.000
_cell.angle_alpha   90.00
_cell.angle_beta   90.00
_cell.angle_gamma   90.00
#
_symmetry.space_group_name_H-M   'P 1'
#
loop_
_entity.id
_entity.type
_entity.pdbx_description
1 polymer ?
#
loop_
_entity_poly.entity_id
_entity_poly.type
_entity_poly.pdbx_seq_one_letter_code
_entity_poly.pdbx_strand_id
1 'polypeptide(L)'
;MTTSFKRFRARGFRDKATDYDDDAVRTTNIRAKHKREGALAEKQNRENTSALLELRDIEDELKTLETLFGTQKTAIEIMIKHYQSNDLRLFTGNALGFLLQANAKLDEYLHHTSKMIKSVQSTRDDFDKLLGMVQRQAQVDEVRLARLQADLASAQSRSVMIFTVFTVIFLPLTFFTGLFGMNVREWGGSNGTYLPLRTVGLITIPSSCVIITLALIVAWSTRMRRIFNRFVKSVTGGWTWVKKVGQEVGHWIPASTIKDRAERKRSIEEKRERKRALKEAKKAASWLDED
;
A
#
# COMPACT_ATOMS: atom_id res chain seq x y z
N MET A 1 -34.61 -34.48 -2.88
CA MET A 1 -34.56 -33.03 -2.56
C MET A 1 -33.83 -32.86 -1.23
N THR A 2 -32.82 -32.04 -0.96
CA THR A 2 -32.05 -31.03 -1.70
C THR A 2 -30.81 -30.68 -0.83
N THR A 3 -29.74 -31.48 -0.90
CA THR A 3 -28.41 -31.08 -0.37
C THR A 3 -27.77 -29.95 -1.19
N SER A 4 -28.33 -29.69 -2.38
CA SER A 4 -27.96 -28.60 -3.29
C SER A 4 -28.25 -27.19 -2.72
N PHE A 5 -29.36 -27.01 -1.98
CA PHE A 5 -29.76 -25.67 -1.50
C PHE A 5 -28.91 -25.14 -0.33
N LYS A 6 -28.30 -26.02 0.49
CA LYS A 6 -27.38 -25.59 1.56
C LYS A 6 -26.05 -25.07 1.02
N ARG A 7 -25.57 -25.58 -0.11
CA ARG A 7 -24.31 -25.14 -0.74
C ARG A 7 -24.42 -23.76 -1.40
N PHE A 8 -25.62 -23.34 -1.77
CA PHE A 8 -25.86 -22.04 -2.41
C PHE A 8 -25.85 -20.87 -1.40
N ARG A 9 -26.45 -21.03 -0.20
CA ARG A 9 -26.42 -19.97 0.83
C ARG A 9 -25.05 -19.75 1.47
N ALA A 10 -24.16 -20.74 1.44
CA ALA A 10 -22.82 -20.64 2.02
C ALA A 10 -21.79 -19.94 1.12
N ARG A 11 -22.04 -19.82 -0.20
CA ARG A 11 -21.14 -19.10 -1.13
C ARG A 11 -21.34 -17.58 -1.10
N GLY A 12 -22.58 -17.11 -0.96
CA GLY A 12 -22.88 -15.67 -0.96
C GLY A 12 -22.30 -14.88 0.23
N PHE A 13 -21.93 -15.55 1.33
CA PHE A 13 -21.25 -14.93 2.47
C PHE A 13 -19.72 -15.06 2.43
N ARG A 14 -19.18 -16.02 1.66
CA ARG A 14 -17.72 -16.18 1.50
C ARG A 14 -17.16 -15.20 0.48
N ASP A 15 -17.87 -14.93 -0.62
CA ASP A 15 -17.40 -13.96 -1.64
C ASP A 15 -17.20 -12.54 -1.10
N LYS A 16 -18.04 -12.11 -0.14
CA LYS A 16 -17.90 -10.79 0.49
C LYS A 16 -16.80 -10.73 1.57
N ALA A 17 -16.38 -11.87 2.11
CA ALA A 17 -15.27 -11.94 3.06
C ALA A 17 -13.92 -12.05 2.33
N THR A 18 -13.89 -12.71 1.17
CA THR A 18 -12.67 -12.84 0.35
C THR A 18 -12.28 -11.54 -0.35
N ASP A 19 -13.23 -10.71 -0.78
CA ASP A 19 -12.92 -9.40 -1.37
C ASP A 19 -12.28 -8.43 -0.35
N TYR A 20 -12.69 -8.54 0.93
CA TYR A 20 -12.14 -7.68 2.00
C TYR A 20 -10.73 -8.12 2.44
N ASP A 21 -10.48 -9.43 2.43
CA ASP A 21 -9.15 -9.98 2.72
C ASP A 21 -8.19 -9.79 1.54
N ASP A 22 -8.63 -9.85 0.27
CA ASP A 22 -7.75 -9.66 -0.89
C ASP A 22 -7.23 -8.21 -1.00
N ASP A 23 -8.08 -7.21 -0.74
CA ASP A 23 -7.64 -5.81 -0.67
C ASP A 23 -6.70 -5.55 0.53
N ALA A 24 -6.93 -6.19 1.68
CA ALA A 24 -6.04 -6.10 2.84
C ALA A 24 -4.69 -6.80 2.58
N VAL A 25 -4.69 -7.95 1.91
CA VAL A 25 -3.47 -8.69 1.50
C VAL A 25 -2.72 -7.92 0.41
N ARG A 26 -3.42 -7.30 -0.53
CA ARG A 26 -2.81 -6.50 -1.60
C ARG A 26 -2.23 -5.18 -1.08
N THR A 27 -2.90 -4.49 -0.16
CA THR A 27 -2.39 -3.27 0.48
C THR A 27 -1.22 -3.56 1.43
N THR A 28 -1.25 -4.68 2.15
CA THR A 28 -0.11 -5.14 2.96
C THR A 28 1.08 -5.53 2.07
N ASN A 29 0.85 -6.18 0.93
CA ASN A 29 1.90 -6.48 -0.05
C ASN A 29 2.51 -5.21 -0.66
N ILE A 30 1.70 -4.21 -1.03
CA ILE A 30 2.19 -2.92 -1.56
C ILE A 30 3.00 -2.16 -0.50
N ARG A 31 2.50 -2.08 0.74
CA ARG A 31 3.21 -1.42 1.84
C ARG A 31 4.52 -2.13 2.17
N ALA A 32 4.49 -3.46 2.21
CA ALA A 32 5.68 -4.27 2.42
C ALA A 32 6.70 -4.07 1.28
N LYS A 33 6.24 -3.99 0.03
CA LYS A 33 7.09 -3.69 -1.13
C LYS A 33 7.74 -2.31 -1.01
N HIS A 34 6.97 -1.26 -0.75
CA HIS A 34 7.52 0.09 -0.57
C HIS A 34 8.48 0.19 0.62
N LYS A 35 8.20 -0.51 1.72
CA LYS A 35 9.13 -0.58 2.85
C LYS A 35 10.45 -1.26 2.45
N ARG A 36 10.40 -2.32 1.64
CA ARG A 36 11.59 -3.00 1.10
C ARG A 36 12.34 -2.11 0.12
N GLU A 37 11.64 -1.44 -0.80
CA GLU A 37 12.23 -0.49 -1.75
C GLU A 37 12.93 0.67 -1.02
N GLY A 38 12.30 1.24 0.00
CA GLY A 38 12.90 2.29 0.83
C GLY A 38 14.14 1.80 1.59
N ALA A 39 14.09 0.61 2.19
CA ALA A 39 15.24 0.03 2.88
C ALA A 39 16.40 -0.30 1.93
N LEU A 40 16.09 -0.75 0.70
CA LEU A 40 17.09 -0.98 -0.35
C LEU A 40 17.74 0.34 -0.79
N ALA A 41 16.96 1.38 -1.01
CA ALA A 41 17.46 2.71 -1.38
C ALA A 41 18.35 3.29 -0.26
N GLU A 42 17.94 3.17 1.00
CA GLU A 42 18.74 3.59 2.15
C GLU A 42 20.08 2.82 2.23
N LYS A 43 20.04 1.50 2.02
CA LYS A 43 21.23 0.66 1.98
C LYS A 43 22.18 1.09 0.85
N GLN A 44 21.67 1.27 -0.37
CA GLN A 44 22.46 1.73 -1.52
C GLN A 44 23.06 3.11 -1.29
N ASN A 45 22.29 4.04 -0.71
CA ASN A 45 22.79 5.38 -0.41
C ASN A 45 23.93 5.34 0.63
N ARG A 46 23.78 4.47 1.65
CA ARG A 46 24.84 4.24 2.65
C ARG A 46 26.09 3.62 2.02
N GLU A 47 25.92 2.62 1.15
CA GLU A 47 27.03 1.98 0.44
C GLU A 47 27.76 2.97 -0.48
N ASN A 48 27.02 3.78 -1.25
CA ASN A 48 27.60 4.82 -2.09
C ASN A 48 28.36 5.88 -1.28
N THR A 49 27.79 6.31 -0.15
CA THR A 49 28.46 7.26 0.76
C THR A 49 29.72 6.64 1.35
N SER A 50 29.67 5.37 1.74
CA SER A 50 30.83 4.64 2.25
C SER A 50 31.96 4.55 1.23
N ALA A 51 31.64 4.24 -0.04
CA ALA A 51 32.63 4.16 -1.11
C ALA A 51 33.30 5.51 -1.38
N LEU A 52 32.55 6.61 -1.34
CA LEU A 52 33.12 7.97 -1.47
C LEU A 52 34.06 8.32 -0.32
N LEU A 53 33.69 7.96 0.91
CA LEU A 53 34.53 8.17 2.07
C LEU A 53 35.82 7.36 1.97
N GLU A 54 35.74 6.10 1.54
CA GLU A 54 36.90 5.25 1.31
C GLU A 54 37.83 5.82 0.22
N LEU A 55 37.30 6.31 -0.89
CA LEU A 55 38.10 6.98 -1.93
C LEU A 55 38.80 8.24 -1.40
N ARG A 56 38.12 9.04 -0.57
CA ARG A 56 38.72 10.22 0.07
C ARG A 56 39.82 9.81 1.06
N ASP A 57 39.59 8.79 1.86
CA ASP A 57 40.56 8.33 2.84
C ASP A 57 41.82 7.78 2.13
N ILE A 58 41.67 7.06 1.02
CA ILE A 58 42.81 6.68 0.14
C ILE A 58 43.52 7.93 -0.41
N GLU A 59 42.79 8.94 -0.89
CA GLU A 59 43.40 10.20 -1.36
C GLU A 59 44.29 10.84 -0.29
N ASP A 60 43.83 10.85 0.96
CA ASP A 60 44.55 11.44 2.10
C ASP A 60 45.74 10.57 2.55
N GLU A 61 45.61 9.24 2.55
CA GLU A 61 46.73 8.32 2.79
C GLU A 61 47.83 8.49 1.73
N LEU A 62 47.45 8.64 0.46
CA LEU A 62 48.41 8.86 -0.62
C LEU A 62 49.12 10.21 -0.52
N LYS A 63 48.42 11.28 -0.14
CA LYS A 63 49.06 12.58 0.15
C LYS A 63 50.03 12.45 1.32
N THR A 64 49.65 11.69 2.36
CA THR A 64 50.55 11.43 3.49
C THR A 64 51.81 10.70 3.03
N LEU A 65 51.70 9.69 2.18
CA LEU A 65 52.86 9.00 1.58
C LEU A 65 53.70 9.94 0.71
N GLU A 66 53.09 10.81 -0.09
CA GLU A 66 53.81 11.81 -0.90
C GLU A 66 54.65 12.73 -0.01
N THR A 67 54.08 13.24 1.09
CA THR A 67 54.82 14.07 2.05
C THR A 67 55.96 13.30 2.75
N LEU A 68 55.73 12.03 3.09
CA LEU A 68 56.73 11.17 3.72
C LEU A 68 57.91 10.92 2.78
N PHE A 69 57.65 10.51 1.54
CA PHE A 69 58.69 10.28 0.55
C PHE A 69 59.44 11.56 0.20
N GLY A 70 58.75 12.72 0.14
CA GLY A 70 59.39 14.02 -0.04
C GLY A 70 60.35 14.35 1.10
N THR A 71 59.94 14.11 2.35
CA THR A 71 60.79 14.33 3.53
C THR A 71 62.00 13.38 3.53
N GLN A 72 61.79 12.10 3.24
CA GLN A 72 62.86 11.10 3.12
C GLN A 72 63.85 11.49 2.01
N LYS A 73 63.34 11.99 0.87
CA LYS A 73 64.17 12.45 -0.25
C LYS A 73 65.07 13.59 0.17
N THR A 74 64.51 14.63 0.80
CA THR A 74 65.29 15.76 1.32
C THR A 74 66.36 15.32 2.32
N ALA A 75 66.03 14.39 3.22
CA ALA A 75 67.01 13.85 4.18
C ALA A 75 68.16 13.11 3.47
N ILE A 76 67.87 12.28 2.47
CA ILE A 76 68.89 11.57 1.69
C ILE A 76 69.73 12.55 0.86
N GLU A 77 69.13 13.59 0.28
CA GLU A 77 69.87 14.63 -0.45
C GLU A 77 70.84 15.40 0.47
N ILE A 78 70.44 15.69 1.71
CA ILE A 78 71.31 16.30 2.73
C ILE A 78 72.47 15.34 3.05
N MET A 79 72.18 14.04 3.24
CA MET A 79 73.24 13.05 3.47
C MET A 79 74.20 12.99 2.28
N ILE A 80 73.71 12.89 1.04
CA ILE A 80 74.55 12.86 -0.16
C ILE A 80 75.49 14.07 -0.21
N LYS A 81 74.99 15.28 0.07
CA LYS A 81 75.80 16.50 0.12
C LYS A 81 76.93 16.39 1.16
N HIS A 82 76.64 15.93 2.38
CA HIS A 82 77.64 15.76 3.43
C HIS A 82 78.70 14.70 3.10
N TYR A 83 78.30 13.57 2.52
CA TYR A 83 79.23 12.51 2.12
C TYR A 83 80.11 12.90 0.92
N GLN A 84 79.69 13.88 0.12
CA GLN A 84 80.48 14.43 -0.99
C GLN A 84 81.45 15.54 -0.56
N SER A 85 81.13 16.31 0.50
CA SER A 85 81.91 17.47 0.93
C SER A 85 83.06 17.15 1.90
N ASN A 86 83.11 15.95 2.49
CA ASN A 86 84.06 15.59 3.54
C ASN A 86 85.19 14.65 3.04
N ASP A 87 86.33 14.64 3.76
CA ASP A 87 87.45 13.69 3.59
C ASP A 87 87.05 12.20 3.74
N LEU A 88 85.81 11.92 4.13
CA LEU A 88 85.23 10.56 4.20
C LEU A 88 85.04 9.89 2.84
N ARG A 89 85.19 10.61 1.73
CA ARG A 89 85.04 10.07 0.36
C ARG A 89 85.93 8.83 0.12
N LEU A 90 87.06 8.73 0.81
CA LEU A 90 88.00 7.60 0.81
C LEU A 90 87.49 6.35 1.56
N PHE A 91 86.55 6.50 2.51
CA PHE A 91 86.04 5.41 3.35
C PHE A 91 84.60 5.00 3.05
N THR A 92 83.86 5.78 2.23
CA THR A 92 82.39 5.63 2.08
C THR A 92 81.92 5.39 0.64
N GLY A 93 82.77 4.84 -0.24
CA GLY A 93 82.42 4.62 -1.65
C GLY A 93 81.12 3.83 -1.86
N ASN A 94 80.88 2.78 -1.07
CA ASN A 94 79.68 1.96 -1.17
C ASN A 94 78.43 2.67 -0.61
N ALA A 95 78.57 3.45 0.47
CA ALA A 95 77.45 4.16 1.10
C ALA A 95 76.87 5.24 0.18
N LEU A 96 77.72 5.95 -0.57
CA LEU A 96 77.27 6.95 -1.55
C LEU A 96 76.46 6.29 -2.68
N GLY A 97 76.87 5.09 -3.13
CA GLY A 97 76.13 4.31 -4.12
C GLY A 97 74.73 3.92 -3.65
N PHE A 98 74.61 3.43 -2.40
CA PHE A 98 73.31 3.10 -1.81
C PHE A 98 72.41 4.33 -1.64
N LEU A 99 72.95 5.48 -1.23
CA LEU A 99 72.18 6.72 -1.10
C LEU A 99 71.67 7.24 -2.45
N LEU A 100 72.49 7.18 -3.50
CA LEU A 100 72.06 7.56 -4.85
C LEU A 100 70.97 6.62 -5.37
N GLN A 101 71.10 5.31 -5.13
CA GLN A 101 70.08 4.34 -5.51
C GLN A 101 68.77 4.55 -4.73
N ALA A 102 68.86 4.83 -3.41
CA ALA A 102 67.71 5.14 -2.58
C ALA A 102 67.01 6.43 -3.03
N ASN A 103 67.78 7.46 -3.41
CA ASN A 103 67.22 8.70 -3.95
C ASN A 103 66.46 8.46 -5.26
N ALA A 104 67.04 7.70 -6.19
CA ALA A 104 66.37 7.32 -7.43
C ALA A 104 65.08 6.52 -7.19
N LYS A 105 65.07 5.64 -6.17
CA LYS A 105 63.88 4.89 -5.77
C LYS A 105 62.80 5.77 -5.15
N LEU A 106 63.18 6.75 -4.32
CA LEU A 106 62.23 7.73 -3.79
C LEU A 106 61.62 8.59 -4.88
N ASP A 107 62.38 8.96 -5.91
CA ASP A 107 61.84 9.64 -7.08
C ASP A 107 60.80 8.81 -7.84
N GLU A 108 61.07 7.52 -8.03
CA GLU A 108 60.11 6.58 -8.61
C GLU A 108 58.83 6.50 -7.76
N TYR A 109 58.96 6.37 -6.43
CA TYR A 109 57.83 6.30 -5.52
C TYR A 109 57.01 7.59 -5.46
N LEU A 110 57.67 8.75 -5.46
CA LEU A 110 56.99 10.05 -5.57
C LEU A 110 56.20 10.16 -6.87
N HIS A 111 56.81 9.76 -8.00
CA HIS A 111 56.13 9.78 -9.28
C HIS A 111 54.90 8.85 -9.30
N HIS A 112 55.04 7.63 -8.78
CA HIS A 112 53.95 6.66 -8.69
C HIS A 112 52.82 7.15 -7.78
N THR A 113 53.16 7.69 -6.61
CA THR A 113 52.18 8.21 -5.64
C THR A 113 51.42 9.39 -6.23
N SER A 114 52.11 10.33 -6.88
CA SER A 114 51.46 11.47 -7.56
C SER A 114 50.50 11.02 -8.67
N LYS A 115 50.88 9.98 -9.44
CA LYS A 115 49.99 9.38 -10.44
C LYS A 115 48.76 8.72 -9.80
N MET A 116 48.95 8.03 -8.69
CA MET A 116 47.86 7.39 -7.95
C MET A 116 46.88 8.42 -7.36
N ILE A 117 47.39 9.54 -6.80
CA ILE A 117 46.54 10.65 -6.33
C ILE A 117 45.64 11.16 -7.46
N LYS A 118 46.20 11.44 -8.65
CA LYS A 118 45.42 11.87 -9.83
C LYS A 118 44.38 10.83 -10.25
N SER A 119 44.72 9.54 -10.17
CA SER A 119 43.80 8.45 -10.51
C SER A 119 42.63 8.37 -9.54
N VAL A 120 42.88 8.51 -8.23
CA VAL A 120 41.82 8.52 -7.19
C VAL A 120 40.92 9.74 -7.37
N GLN A 121 41.49 10.92 -7.62
CA GLN A 121 40.72 12.14 -7.89
C GLN A 121 39.80 11.98 -9.11
N SER A 122 40.33 11.46 -10.23
CA SER A 122 39.52 11.16 -11.42
C SER A 122 38.41 10.15 -11.12
N THR A 123 38.70 9.11 -10.33
CA THR A 123 37.71 8.09 -9.95
C THR A 123 36.61 8.70 -9.08
N ARG A 124 36.97 9.61 -8.17
CA ARG A 124 36.01 10.33 -7.33
C ARG A 124 35.09 11.22 -8.17
N ASP A 125 35.66 11.97 -9.12
CA ASP A 125 34.89 12.81 -10.04
C ASP A 125 33.94 11.98 -10.91
N ASP A 126 34.37 10.81 -11.37
CA ASP A 126 33.52 9.91 -12.14
C ASP A 126 32.42 9.29 -11.27
N PHE A 127 32.70 8.95 -10.01
CA PHE A 127 31.69 8.51 -9.06
C PHE A 127 30.64 9.60 -8.78
N ASP A 128 31.07 10.85 -8.57
CA ASP A 128 30.16 12.00 -8.40
C ASP A 128 29.27 12.21 -9.63
N LYS A 129 29.82 12.05 -10.85
CA LYS A 129 29.03 12.08 -12.09
C LYS A 129 28.01 10.95 -12.16
N LEU A 130 28.40 9.72 -11.77
CA LEU A 130 27.49 8.58 -11.74
C LEU A 130 26.33 8.81 -10.76
N LEU A 131 26.61 9.33 -9.56
CA LEU A 131 25.58 9.70 -8.59
C LEU A 131 24.63 10.76 -9.17
N GLY A 132 25.17 11.81 -9.80
CA GLY A 132 24.36 12.83 -10.47
C GLY A 132 23.50 12.27 -11.61
N MET A 133 24.00 11.30 -12.37
CA MET A 133 23.25 10.60 -13.41
C MET A 133 22.12 9.76 -12.83
N VAL A 134 22.38 9.00 -11.76
CA VAL A 134 21.36 8.19 -11.06
C VAL A 134 20.23 9.07 -10.52
N GLN A 135 20.56 10.22 -9.92
CA GLN A 135 19.57 11.19 -9.44
C GLN A 135 18.71 11.75 -10.58
N ARG A 136 19.33 12.12 -11.72
CA ARG A 136 18.60 12.58 -12.91
C ARG A 136 17.71 11.49 -13.49
N GLN A 137 18.19 10.25 -13.52
CA GLN A 137 17.40 9.10 -13.99
C GLN A 137 16.17 8.89 -13.11
N ALA A 138 16.33 8.95 -11.78
CA ALA A 138 15.22 8.87 -10.83
C ALA A 138 14.19 10.00 -11.08
N GLN A 139 14.66 11.23 -11.28
CA GLN A 139 13.78 12.36 -11.61
C GLN A 139 13.01 12.14 -12.92
N VAL A 140 13.66 11.64 -13.97
CA VAL A 140 12.99 11.32 -15.26
C VAL A 140 11.95 10.23 -15.06
N ASP A 141 12.25 9.21 -14.27
CA ASP A 141 11.34 8.11 -14.01
C ASP A 141 10.13 8.55 -13.15
N GLU A 142 10.32 9.43 -12.17
CA GLU A 142 9.21 10.07 -11.44
C GLU A 142 8.29 10.86 -12.38
N VAL A 143 8.85 11.64 -13.31
CA VAL A 143 8.08 12.39 -14.30
C VAL A 143 7.30 11.45 -15.22
N ARG A 144 7.92 10.36 -15.68
CA ARG A 144 7.24 9.34 -16.51
C ARG A 144 6.09 8.68 -15.75
N LEU A 145 6.30 8.33 -14.48
CA LEU A 145 5.28 7.72 -13.64
C LEU A 145 4.12 8.69 -13.39
N ALA A 146 4.41 9.96 -13.11
CA ALA A 146 3.40 11.00 -12.96
C ALA A 146 2.56 11.17 -14.23
N ARG A 147 3.20 11.15 -15.40
CA ARG A 147 2.51 11.19 -16.70
C ARG A 147 1.61 9.96 -16.89
N LEU A 148 2.13 8.76 -16.62
CA LEU A 148 1.36 7.53 -16.73
C LEU A 148 0.16 7.53 -15.78
N GLN A 149 0.33 8.02 -14.56
CA GLN A 149 -0.76 8.19 -13.60
C GLN A 149 -1.81 9.19 -14.08
N ALA A 150 -1.40 10.30 -14.71
CA ALA A 150 -2.31 11.27 -15.31
C ALA A 150 -3.08 10.66 -16.50
N ASP A 151 -2.41 9.89 -17.36
CA ASP A 151 -3.04 9.20 -18.49
C ASP A 151 -4.06 8.15 -18.02
N LEU A 152 -3.70 7.35 -17.00
CA LEU A 152 -4.61 6.39 -16.38
C LEU A 152 -5.83 7.08 -15.74
N ALA A 153 -5.62 8.16 -14.99
CA ALA A 153 -6.70 8.93 -14.38
C ALA A 153 -7.61 9.58 -15.44
N SER A 154 -7.03 10.06 -16.54
CA SER A 154 -7.76 10.61 -17.69
C SER A 154 -8.62 9.55 -18.38
N ALA A 155 -8.07 8.36 -18.64
CA ALA A 155 -8.80 7.24 -19.20
C ALA A 155 -9.93 6.77 -18.27
N GLN A 156 -9.68 6.67 -16.97
CA GLN A 156 -10.69 6.34 -15.96
C GLN A 156 -11.84 7.37 -15.96
N SER A 157 -11.50 8.66 -15.99
CA SER A 157 -12.49 9.75 -16.06
C SER A 157 -13.37 9.62 -17.31
N ARG A 158 -12.77 9.28 -18.46
CA ARG A 158 -13.50 9.02 -19.71
C ARG A 158 -14.47 7.85 -19.58
N SER A 159 -14.05 6.73 -19.00
CA SER A 159 -14.93 5.57 -18.78
C SER A 159 -16.13 5.92 -17.89
N VAL A 160 -15.89 6.67 -16.81
CA VAL A 160 -16.97 7.14 -15.92
C VAL A 160 -17.94 8.06 -16.66
N MET A 161 -17.42 8.98 -17.50
CA MET A 161 -18.24 9.88 -18.32
C MET A 161 -19.16 9.08 -19.27
N ILE A 162 -18.61 8.10 -20.00
CA ILE A 162 -19.38 7.26 -20.91
C ILE A 162 -20.50 6.51 -20.16
N PHE A 163 -20.19 5.90 -19.01
CA PHE A 163 -21.20 5.24 -18.18
C PHE A 163 -22.33 6.20 -17.74
N THR A 164 -21.98 7.43 -17.37
CA THR A 164 -22.98 8.45 -17.00
C THR A 164 -23.85 8.87 -18.19
N VAL A 165 -23.29 9.04 -19.39
CA VAL A 165 -24.06 9.38 -20.60
C VAL A 165 -25.06 8.27 -20.93
N PHE A 166 -24.64 7.01 -20.91
CA PHE A 166 -25.55 5.87 -21.11
C PHE A 166 -26.70 5.86 -20.11
N THR A 167 -26.40 6.08 -18.82
CA THR A 167 -27.43 6.10 -17.77
C THR A 167 -28.41 7.26 -17.96
N VAL A 168 -27.91 8.44 -18.33
CA VAL A 168 -28.74 9.64 -18.57
C VAL A 168 -29.70 9.44 -19.74
N ILE A 169 -29.30 8.73 -20.78
CA ILE A 169 -30.17 8.41 -21.93
C ILE A 169 -31.15 7.28 -21.60
N PHE A 170 -30.66 6.22 -20.95
CA PHE A 170 -31.51 5.05 -20.67
C PHE A 170 -32.53 5.29 -19.57
N LEU A 171 -32.26 6.12 -18.58
CA LEU A 171 -33.20 6.37 -17.48
C LEU A 171 -34.59 6.86 -17.97
N PRO A 172 -34.71 7.90 -18.81
CA PRO A 172 -36.02 8.30 -19.36
C PRO A 172 -36.58 7.26 -20.33
N LEU A 173 -35.72 6.56 -21.10
CA LEU A 173 -36.16 5.51 -22.01
C LEU A 173 -36.79 4.32 -21.26
N THR A 174 -36.16 3.87 -20.17
CA THR A 174 -36.66 2.84 -19.27
C THR A 174 -37.98 3.26 -18.64
N PHE A 175 -38.13 4.53 -18.27
CA PHE A 175 -39.41 5.06 -17.80
C PHE A 175 -40.51 4.90 -18.85
N PHE A 176 -40.26 5.29 -20.10
CA PHE A 176 -41.24 5.11 -21.18
C PHE A 176 -41.56 3.64 -21.42
N THR A 177 -40.56 2.75 -21.42
CA THR A 177 -40.82 1.31 -21.56
C THR A 177 -41.63 0.75 -20.40
N GLY A 178 -41.40 1.23 -19.17
CA GLY A 178 -42.19 0.84 -18.01
C GLY A 178 -43.62 1.35 -18.11
N LEU A 179 -43.80 2.59 -18.55
CA LEU A 179 -45.12 3.18 -18.78
C LEU A 179 -45.91 2.40 -19.84
N PHE A 180 -45.26 1.97 -20.94
CA PHE A 180 -45.90 1.15 -21.98
C PHE A 180 -46.07 -0.33 -21.60
N GLY A 181 -45.32 -0.83 -20.62
CA GLY A 181 -45.47 -2.19 -20.09
C GLY A 181 -46.56 -2.34 -19.03
N MET A 182 -47.16 -1.24 -18.56
CA MET A 182 -48.22 -1.28 -17.54
C MET A 182 -49.58 -1.68 -18.14
N ASN A 183 -50.32 -2.53 -17.43
CA ASN A 183 -51.69 -2.90 -17.79
C ASN A 183 -52.64 -1.72 -17.48
N VAL A 184 -52.88 -0.87 -18.48
CA VAL A 184 -53.86 0.22 -18.43
C VAL A 184 -55.14 -0.18 -19.17
N ARG A 185 -56.27 0.43 -18.80
CA ARG A 185 -57.60 0.11 -19.34
C ARG A 185 -57.68 0.20 -20.88
N GLU A 186 -56.92 1.10 -21.46
CA GLU A 186 -56.86 1.38 -22.91
C GLU A 186 -56.07 0.33 -23.69
N TRP A 187 -55.21 -0.47 -23.03
CA TRP A 187 -54.41 -1.53 -23.66
C TRP A 187 -54.86 -2.94 -23.27
N GLY A 188 -55.44 -3.12 -22.07
CA GLY A 188 -55.80 -4.43 -21.50
C GLY A 188 -57.27 -4.86 -21.62
N GLY A 189 -58.11 -4.05 -22.26
CA GLY A 189 -59.54 -4.34 -22.47
C GLY A 189 -60.45 -3.99 -21.27
N SER A 190 -61.75 -3.85 -21.56
CA SER A 190 -62.82 -3.31 -20.71
C SER A 190 -63.27 -4.24 -19.56
N ASN A 191 -62.36 -4.92 -18.88
CA ASN A 191 -62.68 -5.55 -17.59
C ASN A 191 -62.27 -4.55 -16.51
N GLY A 192 -63.26 -3.94 -15.84
CA GLY A 192 -63.18 -2.72 -15.01
C GLY A 192 -62.22 -2.70 -13.81
N THR A 193 -61.20 -3.55 -13.80
CA THR A 193 -60.17 -3.70 -12.77
C THR A 193 -58.94 -2.80 -13.00
N TYR A 194 -58.73 -2.28 -14.22
CA TYR A 194 -57.55 -1.47 -14.57
C TYR A 194 -57.81 0.05 -14.55
N LEU A 195 -56.84 0.83 -14.08
CA LEU A 195 -56.92 2.29 -14.08
C LEU A 195 -56.81 2.84 -15.52
N PRO A 196 -57.51 3.96 -15.83
CA PRO A 196 -57.35 4.64 -17.11
C PRO A 196 -55.95 5.27 -17.23
N LEU A 197 -55.37 5.17 -18.43
CA LEU A 197 -54.06 5.70 -18.81
C LEU A 197 -53.93 7.19 -18.50
N ARG A 198 -55.03 7.96 -18.61
CA ARG A 198 -55.06 9.37 -18.24
C ARG A 198 -54.75 9.60 -16.75
N THR A 199 -55.25 8.74 -15.85
CA THR A 199 -55.00 8.87 -14.40
C THR A 199 -53.59 8.40 -14.06
N VAL A 200 -53.14 7.31 -14.67
CA VAL A 200 -51.77 6.81 -14.50
C VAL A 200 -50.76 7.84 -14.99
N GLY A 201 -50.91 8.34 -16.22
CA GLY A 201 -50.03 9.33 -16.84
C GLY A 201 -49.99 10.65 -16.09
N LEU A 202 -51.12 11.10 -15.53
CA LEU A 202 -51.19 12.35 -14.76
C LEU A 202 -50.40 12.28 -13.45
N ILE A 203 -50.19 11.07 -12.90
CA ILE A 203 -49.38 10.86 -11.69
C ILE A 203 -47.92 10.53 -12.05
N THR A 204 -47.70 9.66 -13.05
CA THR A 204 -46.36 9.14 -13.39
C THR A 204 -45.51 10.12 -14.19
N ILE A 205 -46.09 10.94 -15.07
CA ILE A 205 -45.33 11.92 -15.86
C ILE A 205 -44.69 13.01 -14.97
N PRO A 206 -45.44 13.72 -14.10
CA PRO A 206 -44.83 14.76 -13.27
C PRO A 206 -43.87 14.19 -12.21
N SER A 207 -44.21 13.06 -11.59
CA SER A 207 -43.31 12.39 -10.63
C SER A 207 -42.01 11.94 -11.29
N SER A 208 -42.07 11.33 -12.48
CA SER A 208 -40.87 10.96 -13.22
C SER A 208 -40.08 12.16 -13.72
N CYS A 209 -40.73 13.24 -14.14
CA CYS A 209 -40.03 14.46 -14.55
C CYS A 209 -39.22 15.04 -13.37
N VAL A 210 -39.80 15.06 -12.16
CA VAL A 210 -39.08 15.46 -10.93
C VAL A 210 -37.93 14.51 -10.60
N ILE A 211 -38.14 13.19 -10.69
CA ILE A 211 -37.10 12.19 -10.40
C ILE A 211 -35.95 12.27 -11.42
N ILE A 212 -36.27 12.38 -12.71
CA ILE A 212 -35.30 12.49 -13.81
C ILE A 212 -34.52 13.79 -13.67
N THR A 213 -35.18 14.94 -13.47
CA THR A 213 -34.50 16.23 -13.30
C THR A 213 -33.60 16.24 -12.07
N LEU A 214 -34.06 15.70 -10.93
CA LEU A 214 -33.25 15.53 -9.73
C LEU A 214 -32.02 14.63 -9.99
N ALA A 215 -32.21 13.50 -10.67
CA ALA A 215 -31.12 12.59 -11.02
C ALA A 215 -30.08 13.25 -11.94
N LEU A 216 -30.51 14.04 -12.93
CA LEU A 216 -29.62 14.79 -13.82
C LEU A 216 -28.84 15.89 -13.09
N ILE A 217 -29.51 16.62 -12.20
CA ILE A 217 -28.86 17.66 -11.38
C ILE A 217 -27.79 17.03 -10.48
N VAL A 218 -28.08 15.88 -9.86
CA VAL A 218 -27.11 15.14 -9.03
C VAL A 218 -25.94 14.62 -9.88
N ALA A 219 -26.19 14.16 -11.11
CA ALA A 219 -25.16 13.66 -12.01
C ALA A 219 -24.19 14.76 -12.49
N TRP A 220 -24.70 15.94 -12.86
CA TRP A 220 -23.89 17.01 -13.47
C TRP A 220 -23.29 18.00 -12.45
N SER A 221 -23.84 18.09 -11.24
CA SER A 221 -23.33 19.01 -10.22
C SER A 221 -22.15 18.41 -9.44
N THR A 222 -20.93 18.86 -9.75
CA THR A 222 -19.72 18.61 -8.94
C THR A 222 -19.84 19.12 -7.49
N ARG A 223 -20.76 20.05 -7.23
CA ARG A 223 -21.16 20.50 -5.88
C ARG A 223 -22.06 19.47 -5.18
N MET A 224 -22.94 18.77 -5.90
CA MET A 224 -23.79 17.73 -5.31
C MET A 224 -23.05 16.45 -4.97
N ARG A 225 -22.00 16.06 -5.71
CA ARG A 225 -21.13 14.94 -5.29
C ARG A 225 -20.47 15.19 -3.93
N ARG A 226 -20.12 16.45 -3.63
CA ARG A 226 -19.62 16.88 -2.31
C ARG A 226 -20.71 16.90 -1.23
N ILE A 227 -21.94 17.29 -1.55
CA ILE A 227 -23.07 17.26 -0.60
C ILE A 227 -23.50 15.81 -0.31
N PHE A 228 -23.58 14.95 -1.32
CA PHE A 228 -23.86 13.52 -1.17
C PHE A 228 -22.80 12.84 -0.29
N ASN A 229 -21.51 13.10 -0.52
CA ASN A 229 -20.46 12.58 0.36
C ASN A 229 -20.58 13.11 1.80
N ARG A 230 -21.02 14.35 2.02
CA ARG A 230 -21.32 14.87 3.38
C ARG A 230 -22.53 14.19 4.01
N PHE A 231 -23.58 13.94 3.23
CA PHE A 231 -24.79 13.26 3.67
C PHE A 231 -24.53 11.80 4.00
N VAL A 232 -23.84 11.07 3.13
CA VAL A 232 -23.37 9.70 3.36
C VAL A 232 -22.50 9.63 4.61
N LYS A 233 -21.56 10.58 4.80
CA LYS A 233 -20.76 10.65 6.04
C LYS A 233 -21.59 10.95 7.29
N SER A 234 -22.65 11.77 7.19
CA SER A 234 -23.57 12.01 8.31
C SER A 234 -24.42 10.78 8.64
N VAL A 235 -24.88 10.04 7.63
CA VAL A 235 -25.67 8.82 7.82
C VAL A 235 -24.80 7.70 8.39
N THR A 236 -23.58 7.50 7.87
CA THR A 236 -22.65 6.51 8.43
C THR A 236 -22.14 6.91 9.81
N GLY A 237 -21.92 8.20 10.07
CA GLY A 237 -21.62 8.74 11.40
C GLY A 237 -22.79 8.56 12.38
N GLY A 238 -24.02 8.78 11.93
CA GLY A 238 -25.22 8.51 12.71
C GLY A 238 -25.40 7.02 13.01
N TRP A 239 -25.09 6.15 12.05
CA TRP A 239 -25.15 4.70 12.23
C TRP A 239 -24.09 4.18 13.22
N THR A 240 -22.88 4.76 13.20
CA THR A 240 -21.84 4.43 14.20
C THR A 240 -22.16 4.99 15.57
N TRP A 241 -22.80 6.16 15.64
CA TRP A 241 -23.32 6.73 16.89
C TRP A 241 -24.45 5.87 17.48
N VAL A 242 -25.44 5.46 16.66
CA VAL A 242 -26.51 4.55 17.09
C VAL A 242 -25.96 3.20 17.53
N LYS A 243 -24.94 2.66 16.84
CA LYS A 243 -24.24 1.44 17.29
C LYS A 243 -23.54 1.64 18.64
N LYS A 244 -22.87 2.78 18.85
CA LYS A 244 -22.23 3.11 20.13
C LYS A 244 -23.24 3.26 21.25
N VAL A 245 -24.33 3.99 21.03
CA VAL A 245 -25.42 4.14 22.00
C VAL A 245 -26.08 2.79 22.28
N GLY A 246 -26.29 1.94 21.26
CA GLY A 246 -26.80 0.59 21.45
C GLY A 246 -25.86 -0.33 22.25
N GLN A 247 -24.54 -0.16 22.11
CA GLN A 247 -23.55 -0.86 22.92
C GLN A 247 -23.48 -0.34 24.37
N GLU A 248 -23.59 0.97 24.58
CA GLU A 248 -23.61 1.57 25.91
C GLU A 248 -24.91 1.27 26.67
N VAL A 249 -26.08 1.32 26.01
CA VAL A 249 -27.36 0.89 26.59
C VAL A 249 -27.36 -0.61 26.91
N GLY A 250 -26.61 -1.41 26.15
CA GLY A 250 -26.36 -2.83 26.45
C GLY A 250 -25.69 -3.06 27.81
N HIS A 251 -24.93 -2.08 28.34
CA HIS A 251 -24.32 -2.13 29.67
C HIS A 251 -25.32 -1.82 30.80
N TRP A 252 -26.39 -1.06 30.53
CA TRP A 252 -27.43 -0.71 31.51
C TRP A 252 -28.50 -1.80 31.69
N ILE A 253 -28.44 -2.88 30.92
CA ILE A 253 -29.27 -4.07 31.15
C ILE A 253 -28.69 -4.79 32.38
N PRO A 254 -29.39 -4.84 33.53
CA PRO A 254 -28.82 -5.38 34.75
C PRO A 254 -28.52 -6.88 34.59
N ALA A 255 -27.31 -7.28 34.97
CA ALA A 255 -26.79 -8.65 34.86
C ALA A 255 -27.66 -9.71 35.58
N SER A 256 -28.53 -9.28 36.49
CA SER A 256 -29.56 -10.13 37.13
C SER A 256 -30.50 -10.76 36.10
N THR A 257 -30.87 -10.04 35.04
CA THR A 257 -31.79 -10.54 34.00
C THR A 257 -31.15 -11.66 33.15
N ILE A 258 -29.84 -11.61 32.98
CA ILE A 258 -29.08 -12.63 32.23
C ILE A 258 -28.90 -13.88 33.10
N LYS A 259 -28.61 -13.69 34.39
CA LYS A 259 -28.48 -14.78 35.38
C LYS A 259 -29.80 -15.54 35.55
N ASP A 260 -30.92 -14.82 35.70
CA ASP A 260 -32.28 -15.40 35.78
C ASP A 260 -32.64 -16.23 34.55
N ARG A 261 -32.26 -15.75 33.35
CA ARG A 261 -32.56 -16.45 32.09
C ARG A 261 -31.71 -17.72 31.95
N ALA A 262 -30.47 -17.72 32.44
CA ALA A 262 -29.59 -18.88 32.46
C ALA A 262 -30.07 -19.94 33.49
N GLU A 263 -30.46 -19.51 34.68
CA GLU A 263 -31.00 -20.40 35.73
C GLU A 263 -32.34 -21.02 35.31
N ARG A 264 -33.25 -20.23 34.70
CA ARG A 264 -34.49 -20.76 34.11
C ARG A 264 -34.21 -21.83 33.06
N LYS A 265 -33.21 -21.65 32.18
CA LYS A 265 -32.85 -22.66 31.18
C LYS A 265 -32.35 -23.96 31.82
N ARG A 266 -31.44 -23.87 32.80
CA ARG A 266 -30.94 -25.06 33.53
C ARG A 266 -32.06 -25.83 34.22
N SER A 267 -32.98 -25.12 34.88
CA SER A 267 -34.13 -25.75 35.54
C SER A 267 -35.09 -26.47 34.57
N ILE A 268 -35.20 -25.97 33.33
CA ILE A 268 -36.02 -26.60 32.29
C ILE A 268 -35.32 -27.83 31.71
N GLU A 269 -34.00 -27.78 31.54
CA GLU A 269 -33.19 -28.93 31.11
C GLU A 269 -33.20 -30.05 32.15
N GLU A 270 -32.98 -29.76 33.44
CA GLU A 270 -33.10 -30.76 34.51
C GLU A 270 -34.49 -31.40 34.55
N LYS A 271 -35.55 -30.60 34.40
CA LYS A 271 -36.93 -31.14 34.35
C LYS A 271 -37.15 -32.04 33.13
N ARG A 272 -36.50 -31.75 32.00
CA ARG A 272 -36.56 -32.59 30.79
C ARG A 272 -35.78 -33.89 30.97
N GLU A 273 -34.61 -33.84 31.59
CA GLU A 273 -33.79 -35.02 31.88
C GLU A 273 -34.48 -35.93 32.89
N ARG A 274 -35.01 -35.38 34.00
CA ARG A 274 -35.80 -36.15 34.96
C ARG A 274 -36.99 -36.83 34.30
N LYS A 275 -37.70 -36.15 33.38
CA LYS A 275 -38.79 -36.75 32.62
C LYS A 275 -38.34 -37.86 31.66
N ARG A 276 -37.13 -37.77 31.11
CA ARG A 276 -36.55 -38.82 30.25
C ARG A 276 -36.17 -40.04 31.09
N ALA A 277 -35.46 -39.84 32.20
CA ALA A 277 -35.10 -40.90 33.14
C ALA A 277 -36.34 -41.63 33.69
N LEU A 278 -37.41 -40.89 34.03
CA LEU A 278 -38.66 -41.51 34.50
C LEU A 278 -39.38 -42.32 33.41
N LYS A 279 -39.27 -41.91 32.14
CA LYS A 279 -39.80 -42.70 31.01
C LYS A 279 -38.97 -43.96 30.76
N GLU A 280 -37.65 -43.87 30.90
CA GLU A 280 -36.76 -45.03 30.78
C GLU A 280 -36.95 -46.01 31.93
N ALA A 281 -37.10 -45.54 33.17
CA ALA A 281 -37.43 -46.37 34.32
C ALA A 281 -38.80 -47.04 34.17
N LYS A 282 -39.82 -46.33 33.67
CA LYS A 282 -41.13 -46.93 33.37
C LYS A 282 -41.06 -47.98 32.27
N LYS A 283 -40.24 -47.75 31.24
CA LYS A 283 -39.98 -48.77 30.21
C LYS A 283 -39.29 -49.99 30.82
N ALA A 284 -38.25 -49.79 31.63
CA ALA A 284 -37.54 -50.89 32.29
C ALA A 284 -38.45 -51.69 33.24
N ALA A 285 -39.35 -51.02 33.96
CA ALA A 285 -40.35 -51.68 34.81
C ALA A 285 -41.39 -52.47 34.00
N SER A 286 -41.82 -51.98 32.83
CA SER A 286 -42.75 -52.74 31.98
C SER A 286 -42.13 -54.00 31.36
N TRP A 287 -40.80 -54.12 31.32
CA TRP A 287 -40.10 -55.33 30.89
C TRP A 287 -39.91 -56.35 32.02
N LEU A 288 -40.19 -55.99 33.29
CA LEU A 288 -40.05 -56.87 34.45
C LEU A 288 -41.39 -57.48 34.92
N ASP A 289 -42.50 -57.08 34.32
CA ASP A 289 -43.86 -57.60 34.60
C ASP A 289 -44.36 -58.60 33.51
N GLU A 290 -43.51 -58.97 32.53
CA GLU A 290 -43.85 -59.91 31.43
C GLU A 290 -43.13 -61.28 31.49
N ASP A 291 -42.49 -61.62 32.61
CA ASP A 291 -41.99 -62.98 32.92
C ASP A 291 -42.68 -63.54 34.18
#